data_AF-A0A4Q4VP34-F1
#
_entry.id   AF-A0A4Q4VP34-F1
#
_cell.length_a   1.000
_cell.length_b   1.000
_cell.length_c   1.000
_cell.angle_alpha   90.00
_cell.angle_beta   90.00
_cell.angle_gamma   90.00
#
_symmetry.space_group_name_H-M   'P 1'
#
loop_
_entity.id
_entity.type
_entity.pdbx_description
1 polymer ?
#
loop_
_entity_poly.entity_id
_entity_poly.type
_entity_poly.pdbx_seq_one_letter_code
_entity_poly.pdbx_strand_id
1 'polypeptide(L)'
;MLIDFGSGGQDLEGDDGYDDMQSNAIIDNLQDIGYIINALAVLNYELDTTTADLVTEPGHPGISTRAAELLPDSNGNDPCPNLDESLKTMICLCRAVQPSNVPQISGLANMIMEHIQERDEEWYDDEYESDEKIAVLFQTLLFDANTS
;
A
#
# COMPACT_ATOMS: atom_id res chain seq x y z
N MET A 1 -8.57 -18.55 -4.61
CA MET A 1 -7.97 -18.18 -5.90
C MET A 1 -6.52 -17.87 -5.59
N LEU A 2 -5.61 -18.80 -5.92
CA LEU A 2 -4.16 -18.62 -5.72
C LEU A 2 -3.66 -17.86 -6.94
N ILE A 3 -3.13 -16.65 -6.73
CA ILE A 3 -2.47 -15.87 -7.78
C ILE A 3 -1.03 -16.38 -7.87
N ASP A 4 -0.65 -16.77 -9.07
CA ASP A 4 0.65 -17.34 -9.44
C ASP A 4 1.70 -16.23 -9.49
N PHE A 5 2.71 -16.30 -8.61
CA PHE A 5 3.81 -15.32 -8.52
C PHE A 5 5.08 -15.78 -9.25
N GLY A 6 5.04 -16.78 -10.13
CA GLY A 6 6.26 -17.37 -10.68
C GLY A 6 6.22 -17.72 -12.16
N SER A 7 6.42 -16.74 -13.05
CA SER A 7 6.94 -17.04 -14.38
C SER A 7 7.68 -15.88 -15.03
N GLY A 8 8.99 -15.82 -14.79
CA GLY A 8 9.90 -14.87 -15.41
C GLY A 8 11.35 -15.32 -15.36
N GLY A 9 11.61 -16.62 -15.51
CA GLY A 9 12.97 -17.14 -15.54
C GLY A 9 13.68 -16.77 -16.85
N GLN A 10 14.67 -15.90 -16.76
CA GLN A 10 15.82 -15.92 -17.67
C GLN A 10 17.10 -15.84 -16.84
N ASP A 11 17.77 -16.98 -16.73
CA ASP A 11 19.13 -17.12 -16.22
C ASP A 11 20.10 -16.28 -17.05
N LEU A 12 20.78 -15.30 -16.44
CA LEU A 12 22.10 -14.85 -16.88
C LEU A 12 22.97 -14.53 -15.67
N GLU A 13 24.21 -15.03 -15.79
CA GLU A 13 25.25 -15.16 -14.77
C GLU A 13 25.79 -13.83 -14.23
N GLY A 14 26.15 -13.83 -12.95
CA GLY A 14 27.40 -13.21 -12.49
C GLY A 14 27.31 -11.87 -11.75
N ASP A 15 27.42 -12.01 -10.42
CA ASP A 15 28.08 -11.10 -9.47
C ASP A 15 27.38 -9.75 -9.15
N ASP A 16 27.38 -9.40 -7.86
CA ASP A 16 26.89 -8.16 -7.22
C ASP A 16 25.41 -7.68 -7.43
N GLY A 17 24.66 -8.21 -8.38
CA GLY A 17 23.28 -7.74 -8.70
C GLY A 17 22.12 -8.36 -7.91
N TYR A 18 22.35 -9.34 -7.04
CA TYR A 18 21.27 -10.07 -6.34
C TYR A 18 20.52 -9.22 -5.30
N ASP A 19 21.24 -8.39 -4.52
CA ASP A 19 20.62 -7.49 -3.53
C ASP A 19 19.80 -6.39 -4.22
N ASP A 20 20.30 -5.85 -5.33
CA ASP A 20 19.59 -4.83 -6.12
C ASP A 20 18.35 -5.40 -6.79
N MET A 21 18.42 -6.62 -7.34
CA MET A 21 17.24 -7.30 -7.93
C MET A 21 16.18 -7.65 -6.87
N GLN A 22 16.60 -8.12 -5.69
CA GLN A 22 15.67 -8.43 -4.60
C GLN A 22 15.03 -7.15 -4.04
N SER A 23 15.82 -6.08 -3.89
CA SER A 23 15.31 -4.76 -3.46
C SER A 23 14.29 -4.21 -4.45
N ASN A 24 14.56 -4.32 -5.75
CA ASN A 24 13.62 -3.91 -6.79
C ASN A 24 12.32 -4.74 -6.76
N ALA A 25 12.41 -6.07 -6.61
CA ALA A 25 11.23 -6.92 -6.51
C ALA A 25 10.35 -6.60 -5.29
N ILE A 26 10.98 -6.28 -4.15
CA ILE A 26 10.26 -5.83 -2.94
C ILE A 26 9.52 -4.52 -3.21
N ILE A 27 10.19 -3.55 -3.85
CA ILE A 27 9.60 -2.25 -4.17
C ILE A 27 8.44 -2.40 -5.17
N ASP A 28 8.59 -3.24 -6.18
CA ASP A 28 7.55 -3.51 -7.18
C ASP A 28 6.32 -4.14 -6.50
N ASN A 29 6.51 -5.13 -5.64
CA ASN A 29 5.41 -5.73 -4.87
C ASN A 29 4.68 -4.70 -3.98
N LEU A 30 5.42 -3.78 -3.36
CA LEU A 30 4.83 -2.72 -2.54
C LEU A 30 4.05 -1.71 -3.38
N GLN A 31 4.50 -1.40 -4.59
CA GLN A 31 3.76 -0.59 -5.55
C GLN A 31 2.48 -1.28 -6.01
N ASP A 32 2.53 -2.59 -6.26
CA ASP A 32 1.36 -3.40 -6.63
C ASP A 32 0.34 -3.47 -5.49
N ILE A 33 0.80 -3.65 -4.25
CA ILE A 33 -0.07 -3.55 -3.06
C ILE A 33 -0.72 -2.16 -3.00
N GLY A 34 0.06 -1.09 -3.16
CA GLY A 34 -0.47 0.28 -3.22
C GLY A 34 -1.49 0.48 -4.34
N TYR A 35 -1.27 -0.13 -5.51
CA TYR A 35 -2.22 -0.12 -6.63
C TYR A 35 -3.53 -0.80 -6.25
N ILE A 36 -3.48 -2.01 -5.67
CA ILE A 36 -4.67 -2.78 -5.27
C ILE A 36 -5.48 -2.01 -4.23
N ILE A 37 -4.83 -1.49 -3.19
CA ILE A 37 -5.51 -0.74 -2.12
C ILE A 37 -6.12 0.54 -2.70
N ASN A 38 -5.41 1.26 -3.57
CA ASN A 38 -5.94 2.46 -4.24
C ASN A 38 -7.18 2.12 -5.08
N ALA A 39 -7.14 1.05 -5.88
CA ALA A 39 -8.24 0.65 -6.74
C ALA A 39 -9.50 0.27 -5.92
N LEU A 40 -9.29 -0.38 -4.76
CA LEU A 40 -10.36 -0.68 -3.81
C LEU A 40 -10.91 0.59 -3.14
N ALA A 41 -10.05 1.52 -2.76
CA ALA A 41 -10.42 2.76 -2.11
C ALA A 41 -11.27 3.68 -3.01
N VAL A 42 -10.91 3.78 -4.29
CA VAL A 42 -11.61 4.62 -5.28
C VAL A 42 -12.73 3.87 -5.99
N LEU A 43 -12.83 2.54 -5.79
CA LEU A 43 -13.73 1.63 -6.51
C LEU A 43 -13.57 1.73 -8.04
N ASN A 44 -12.34 1.97 -8.50
CA ASN A 44 -11.98 2.14 -9.91
C ASN A 44 -10.85 1.19 -10.30
N TYR A 45 -11.08 0.38 -11.33
CA TYR A 45 -10.10 -0.56 -11.85
C TYR A 45 -9.08 0.09 -12.81
N GLU A 46 -9.38 1.27 -13.35
CA GLU A 46 -8.49 2.05 -14.21
C GLU A 46 -8.00 3.28 -13.43
N LEU A 47 -7.06 3.07 -12.52
CA LEU A 47 -6.40 4.17 -11.82
C LEU A 47 -5.59 5.01 -12.81
N ASP A 48 -5.79 6.33 -12.79
CA ASP A 48 -4.95 7.24 -13.54
C ASP A 48 -3.49 7.13 -13.07
N THR A 49 -2.58 7.30 -14.04
CA THR A 49 -1.13 7.36 -13.79
C THR A 49 -0.65 8.78 -13.49
N THR A 50 -1.56 9.75 -13.50
CA THR A 50 -1.29 11.14 -13.12
C THR A 50 -0.62 11.22 -11.75
N THR A 51 0.40 12.07 -11.69
CA THR A 51 1.17 12.30 -10.47
C THR A 51 0.74 13.58 -9.79
N ALA A 52 0.67 13.55 -8.46
CA ALA A 52 0.47 14.72 -7.62
C ALA A 52 1.42 14.65 -6.41
N ASP A 53 1.60 15.79 -5.73
CA ASP A 53 2.51 15.88 -4.60
C ASP A 53 1.76 15.66 -3.28
N LEU A 54 2.11 14.57 -2.58
CA LEU A 54 1.71 14.33 -1.21
C LEU A 54 2.51 15.24 -0.29
N VAL A 55 1.84 16.17 0.40
CA VAL A 55 2.47 17.03 1.41
C VAL A 55 2.25 16.41 2.78
N THR A 56 3.29 15.79 3.34
CA THR A 56 3.21 15.15 4.67
C THR A 56 3.29 16.17 5.81
N GLU A 57 3.97 17.30 5.59
CA GLU A 57 4.12 18.38 6.58
C GLU A 57 4.09 19.76 5.91
N PRO A 58 3.49 20.79 6.55
CA PRO A 58 3.49 22.14 6.01
C PRO A 58 4.90 22.69 5.80
N GLY A 59 5.22 23.10 4.58
CA GLY A 59 6.52 23.70 4.23
C GLY A 59 7.60 22.70 3.80
N HIS A 60 7.30 21.40 3.80
CA HIS A 60 8.20 20.37 3.28
C HIS A 60 7.99 20.16 1.76
N PRO A 61 9.05 19.82 1.00
CA PRO A 61 8.89 19.38 -0.38
C PRO A 61 7.95 18.17 -0.42
N GLY A 62 6.91 18.24 -1.24
CA GLY A 62 5.97 17.14 -1.39
C GLY A 62 6.62 15.89 -2.00
N ILE A 63 6.07 14.73 -1.69
CA ILE A 63 6.44 13.45 -2.27
C ILE A 63 5.56 13.21 -3.50
N SER A 64 6.17 13.17 -4.68
CA SER A 64 5.42 12.86 -5.90
C SER A 64 4.90 11.42 -5.85
N THR A 65 3.59 11.25 -6.01
CA THR A 65 2.89 9.97 -5.97
C THR A 65 2.01 9.78 -7.19
N ARG A 66 1.84 8.52 -7.62
CA ARG A 66 0.89 8.13 -8.67
C ARG A 66 -0.53 7.91 -8.14
N ALA A 67 -0.82 8.23 -6.87
CA ALA A 67 -2.16 8.11 -6.29
C ALA A 67 -2.89 9.47 -6.23
N ALA A 68 -2.78 10.27 -7.30
CA ALA A 68 -3.31 11.64 -7.34
C ALA A 68 -4.82 11.71 -7.07
N GLU A 69 -5.57 10.68 -7.47
CA GLU A 69 -7.02 10.57 -7.26
C GLU A 69 -7.44 10.46 -5.78
N LEU A 70 -6.50 10.24 -4.86
CA LEU A 70 -6.76 10.24 -3.42
C LEU A 70 -6.50 11.60 -2.77
N LEU A 71 -5.77 12.49 -3.44
CA LEU A 71 -5.36 13.75 -2.86
C LEU A 71 -6.42 14.84 -3.12
N PRO A 72 -6.63 15.77 -2.18
CA PRO A 72 -7.52 16.89 -2.38
C PRO A 72 -7.11 17.74 -3.60
N ASP A 73 -8.10 18.24 -4.33
CA ASP A 73 -7.84 19.16 -5.44
C ASP A 73 -7.38 20.55 -4.93
N SER A 74 -7.06 21.46 -5.86
CA SER A 74 -6.63 22.83 -5.52
C SER A 74 -7.69 23.67 -4.78
N ASN A 75 -8.95 23.23 -4.79
CA ASN A 75 -10.04 23.87 -4.06
C ASN A 75 -10.26 23.23 -2.67
N GLY A 76 -9.48 22.21 -2.32
CA GLY A 76 -9.61 21.43 -1.10
C GLY A 76 -10.74 20.40 -1.15
N ASN A 77 -11.26 20.07 -2.33
CA ASN A 77 -12.24 19.01 -2.46
C ASN A 77 -11.53 17.67 -2.32
N ASP A 78 -11.86 16.96 -1.25
CA ASP A 78 -11.38 15.62 -0.99
C ASP A 78 -12.22 14.59 -1.78
N PRO A 79 -11.62 13.84 -2.72
CA PRO A 79 -12.35 12.85 -3.52
C PRO A 79 -12.79 11.63 -2.69
N CYS A 80 -12.10 11.35 -1.58
CA CYS A 80 -12.34 10.17 -0.74
C CYS A 80 -12.51 10.58 0.73
N PRO A 81 -13.52 11.40 1.10
CA PRO A 81 -13.63 11.99 2.44
C PRO A 81 -13.92 10.98 3.56
N ASN A 82 -14.37 9.77 3.21
CA ASN A 82 -14.61 8.70 4.16
C ASN A 82 -13.40 7.79 4.36
N LEU A 83 -12.36 7.95 3.54
CA LEU A 83 -11.12 7.20 3.66
C LEU A 83 -10.21 7.92 4.65
N ASP A 84 -9.66 7.17 5.60
CA ASP A 84 -8.77 7.73 6.62
C ASP A 84 -7.52 8.39 6.00
N GLU A 85 -7.12 9.54 6.52
CA GLU A 85 -6.00 10.33 5.99
C GLU A 85 -4.66 9.61 6.07
N SER A 86 -4.44 8.81 7.13
CA SER A 86 -3.22 8.02 7.24
C SER A 86 -3.23 6.87 6.24
N LEU A 87 -4.41 6.27 5.98
CA LEU A 87 -4.55 5.24 4.95
C LEU A 87 -4.31 5.83 3.54
N LYS A 88 -4.83 7.03 3.25
CA LYS A 88 -4.49 7.78 2.03
C LYS A 88 -2.99 8.00 1.90
N THR A 89 -2.37 8.48 2.98
CA THR A 89 -0.93 8.72 3.06
C THR A 89 -0.14 7.45 2.76
N MET A 90 -0.52 6.33 3.38
CA MET A 90 0.10 5.02 3.17
C MET A 90 0.02 4.58 1.71
N ILE A 91 -1.18 4.67 1.10
CA ILE A 91 -1.37 4.35 -0.33
C ILE A 91 -0.50 5.24 -1.20
N CYS A 92 -0.46 6.55 -0.92
CA CYS A 92 0.35 7.51 -1.66
C CYS A 92 1.85 7.20 -1.57
N LEU A 93 2.36 6.79 -0.40
CA LEU A 93 3.75 6.41 -0.19
C LEU A 93 4.09 5.09 -0.91
N CYS A 94 3.22 4.08 -0.84
CA CYS A 94 3.38 2.85 -1.64
C CYS A 94 3.39 3.14 -3.14
N ARG A 95 2.66 4.18 -3.59
CA ARG A 95 2.59 4.64 -4.99
C ARG A 95 3.59 5.75 -5.32
N ALA A 96 4.61 5.99 -4.49
CA ALA A 96 5.57 7.05 -4.72
C ALA A 96 6.34 6.86 -6.04
N VAL A 97 6.62 7.98 -6.72
CA VAL A 97 7.37 7.96 -7.98
C VAL A 97 8.84 7.60 -7.75
N GLN A 98 9.42 8.12 -6.66
CA GLN A 98 10.79 7.81 -6.26
C GLN A 98 10.81 6.56 -5.37
N PRO A 99 11.56 5.50 -5.74
CA PRO A 99 11.64 4.26 -4.96
C PRO A 99 12.08 4.46 -3.50
N SER A 100 12.93 5.46 -3.23
CA SER A 100 13.41 5.78 -1.88
C SER A 100 12.31 6.26 -0.93
N ASN A 101 11.15 6.65 -1.46
CA ASN A 101 9.99 7.11 -0.68
C ASN A 101 8.95 6.00 -0.47
N VAL A 102 9.14 4.83 -1.10
CA VAL A 102 8.30 3.65 -0.86
C VAL A 102 8.66 3.09 0.52
N PRO A 103 7.67 2.86 1.40
CA PRO A 103 7.94 2.40 2.76
C PRO A 103 8.53 0.98 2.74
N GLN A 104 9.32 0.63 3.74
CA GLN A 104 9.72 -0.75 3.95
C GLN A 104 8.50 -1.61 4.35
N ILE A 105 8.54 -2.92 4.08
CA ILE A 105 7.48 -3.88 4.44
C ILE A 105 7.10 -3.77 5.92
N SER A 106 8.08 -3.68 6.81
CA SER A 106 7.86 -3.53 8.26
C SER A 106 7.16 -2.20 8.59
N GLY A 107 7.51 -1.13 7.90
CA GLY A 107 6.85 0.17 8.03
C GLY A 107 5.39 0.12 7.57
N LEU A 108 5.12 -0.50 6.42
CA LEU A 108 3.77 -0.70 5.90
C LEU A 108 2.93 -1.56 6.86
N ALA A 109 3.50 -2.64 7.38
CA ALA A 109 2.84 -3.52 8.34
C ALA A 109 2.45 -2.78 9.63
N ASN A 110 3.37 -1.97 10.18
CA ASN A 110 3.08 -1.16 11.36
C ASN A 110 1.97 -0.14 11.09
N MET A 111 2.02 0.54 9.94
CA MET A 111 0.97 1.49 9.56
C MET A 111 -0.39 0.80 9.46
N ILE A 112 -0.48 -0.37 8.84
CA ILE A 112 -1.76 -1.12 8.75
C ILE A 112 -2.25 -1.49 10.15
N MET A 113 -1.37 -2.03 11.01
CA MET A 113 -1.72 -2.43 12.37
C MET A 113 -2.22 -1.26 13.24
N GLU A 114 -1.66 -0.06 13.08
CA GLU A 114 -2.10 1.14 13.80
C GLU A 114 -3.51 1.62 13.38
N HIS A 115 -3.96 1.24 12.19
CA HIS A 115 -5.27 1.65 11.64
C HIS A 115 -6.36 0.60 11.78
N ILE A 116 -6.00 -0.63 12.16
CA ILE A 116 -6.98 -1.64 12.59
C ILE A 116 -7.55 -1.15 13.93
N GLN A 117 -8.86 -0.90 13.96
CA GLN A 117 -9.55 -0.48 15.17
C GLN A 117 -9.95 -1.70 16.01
N GLU A 118 -10.70 -1.48 17.09
CA GLU A 118 -11.28 -2.56 17.91
C GLU A 118 -12.79 -2.68 17.63
N ARG A 119 -13.19 -2.71 16.35
CA ARG A 119 -14.60 -2.91 15.98
C ARG A 119 -14.94 -4.40 15.99
N ASP A 120 -16.05 -4.73 16.62
CA ASP A 120 -16.55 -6.08 16.77
C ASP A 120 -17.75 -6.36 15.85
N GLU A 121 -18.27 -7.58 15.94
CA GLU A 121 -19.41 -8.08 15.16
C GLU A 121 -20.66 -7.20 15.31
N GLU A 122 -20.84 -6.57 16.49
CA GLU A 122 -21.95 -5.65 16.75
C GLU A 122 -21.81 -4.34 15.98
N TRP A 123 -20.59 -3.82 15.84
CA TRP A 123 -20.34 -2.62 15.03
C TRP A 123 -20.60 -2.86 13.54
N TYR A 124 -20.22 -4.04 13.03
CA TYR A 124 -20.39 -4.41 11.62
C TYR A 124 -21.79 -4.92 11.26
N ASP A 125 -22.64 -5.21 12.25
CA ASP A 125 -23.93 -5.91 12.06
C ASP A 125 -23.76 -7.25 11.32
N ASP A 126 -22.63 -7.94 11.59
CA ASP A 126 -22.24 -9.20 10.97
C ASP A 126 -21.46 -10.08 11.98
N GLU A 127 -22.00 -11.27 12.28
CA GLU A 127 -21.41 -12.24 13.22
C GLU A 127 -20.06 -12.82 12.73
N TYR A 128 -19.69 -12.61 11.48
CA TYR A 128 -18.43 -13.10 10.91
C TYR A 128 -17.34 -12.05 10.82
N GLU A 129 -17.66 -10.76 10.96
CA GLU A 129 -16.71 -9.67 10.75
C GLU A 129 -16.28 -9.00 12.06
N SER A 130 -14.98 -8.79 12.22
CA SER A 130 -14.41 -8.04 13.35
C SER A 130 -13.01 -7.61 12.97
N ASP A 131 -12.56 -6.48 13.52
CA ASP A 131 -11.20 -6.00 13.31
C ASP A 131 -10.15 -6.96 13.93
N GLU A 132 -10.51 -7.70 14.99
CA GLU A 132 -9.66 -8.75 15.55
C GLU A 132 -9.34 -9.83 14.50
N LYS A 133 -10.33 -10.27 13.73
CA LYS A 133 -10.14 -11.24 12.63
C LYS A 133 -9.21 -10.66 11.56
N ILE A 134 -9.32 -9.37 11.24
CA ILE A 134 -8.42 -8.68 10.30
C ILE A 134 -6.98 -8.68 10.83
N ALA A 135 -6.78 -8.34 12.11
CA ALA A 135 -5.46 -8.35 12.74
C ALA A 135 -4.82 -9.74 12.72
N VAL A 136 -5.59 -10.78 13.08
CA VAL A 136 -5.11 -12.17 13.08
C VAL A 136 -4.73 -12.64 11.67
N LEU A 137 -5.57 -12.36 10.68
CA LEU A 137 -5.27 -12.69 9.27
C LEU A 137 -4.02 -11.96 8.79
N PHE A 138 -3.90 -10.67 9.09
CA PHE A 138 -2.75 -9.87 8.68
C PHE A 138 -1.44 -10.36 9.32
N GLN A 139 -1.45 -10.65 10.62
CA GLN A 139 -0.30 -11.23 11.31
C GLN A 139 0.10 -12.58 10.72
N THR A 140 -0.88 -13.45 10.42
CA THR A 140 -0.63 -14.77 9.82
C THR A 140 0.06 -14.62 8.46
N LEU A 141 -0.45 -13.73 7.61
CA LEU A 141 0.13 -13.46 6.29
C LEU A 141 1.56 -12.88 6.39
N LEU A 142 1.82 -12.00 7.35
CA LEU A 142 3.18 -11.47 7.59
C LEU A 142 4.16 -12.54 8.05
N PHE A 143 3.72 -13.46 8.91
CA PHE A 143 4.57 -14.57 9.35
C PHE A 143 4.89 -15.52 8.19
N ASP A 144 3.90 -15.86 7.36
CA ASP A 144 4.10 -16.72 6.20
C ASP A 144 5.04 -16.07 5.17
N ALA A 145 4.88 -14.77 4.90
CA ALA A 145 5.73 -14.02 3.97
C ALA A 145 7.20 -13.94 4.41
N ASN A 146 7.48 -13.97 5.72
CA ASN A 146 8.86 -13.98 6.25
C ASN A 146 9.54 -15.36 6.22
N THR A 147 8.79 -16.43 5.91
CA THR A 147 9.31 -17.81 5.90
C THR A 147 9.58 -18.36 4.49
N SER A 148 9.36 -17.55 3.45
CA SER A 148 9.58 -17.91 2.04
C SER A 148 10.86 -17.32 1.46
#